data_AF-A0A9E3JYG0-F1
#
_entry.id   AF-A0A9E3JYG0-F1
#
_cell.length_a   1.000
_cell.length_b   1.000
_cell.length_c   1.000
_cell.angle_alpha   90.00
_cell.angle_beta   90.00
_cell.angle_gamma   90.00
#
_symmetry.space_group_name_H-M   'P 1'
#
loop_
_entity.id
_entity.type
_entity.pdbx_description
1 polymer ?
#
loop_
_entity_poly.entity_id
_entity_poly.type
_entity_poly.pdbx_seq_one_letter_code
_entity_poly.pdbx_strand_id
1 'polypeptide(L)'
;MNHWIAHLATQDARFHPDSPTEIEDFGRVLATADLAQGFVATVTDLGLIAVAGEDAAGFLHNQLTNDVEHLGVNEARLAGYCTPKGRLQATFQMWRDLDTVYLQLPRAIQAPLQKRLTMFVLRAKAKLRDATDEPRYGAVLGLGGAAAASVLRACAGALP
;
A
#
# COMPACT_ATOMS: atom_id res chain seq x y z
N MET A 1 -15.96 -10.38 0.40
CA MET A 1 -15.94 -9.18 1.27
C MET A 1 -15.04 -9.50 2.44
N ASN A 2 -13.94 -8.77 2.64
CA ASN A 2 -13.02 -9.05 3.75
C ASN A 2 -13.63 -8.56 5.09
N HIS A 3 -13.08 -8.99 6.22
CA HIS A 3 -13.58 -8.62 7.56
C HIS A 3 -13.62 -7.10 7.78
N TRP A 4 -12.70 -6.37 7.16
CA TRP A 4 -12.59 -4.93 7.30
C TRP A 4 -13.71 -4.17 6.58
N ILE A 5 -14.01 -4.51 5.33
CA ILE A 5 -15.14 -3.94 4.59
C ILE A 5 -16.47 -4.20 5.31
N ALA A 6 -16.64 -5.40 5.88
CA ALA A 6 -17.81 -5.72 6.68
C ALA A 6 -17.91 -4.85 7.94
N HIS A 7 -16.78 -4.59 8.61
CA HIS A 7 -16.74 -3.67 9.74
C HIS A 7 -17.08 -2.23 9.33
N LEU A 8 -16.54 -1.74 8.22
CA LEU A 8 -16.82 -0.39 7.73
C LEU A 8 -18.29 -0.17 7.36
N ALA A 9 -18.96 -1.20 6.84
CA ALA A 9 -20.40 -1.15 6.61
C ALA A 9 -21.21 -0.94 7.92
N THR A 10 -20.68 -1.35 9.09
CA THR A 10 -21.30 -1.06 10.40
C THR A 10 -21.05 0.35 10.91
N GLN A 11 -20.14 1.09 10.25
CA GLN A 11 -19.75 2.46 10.61
C GLN A 11 -20.33 3.48 9.62
N ASP A 12 -21.44 3.17 8.96
CA ASP A 12 -22.12 4.03 7.97
C ASP A 12 -21.27 4.36 6.72
N ALA A 13 -20.30 3.49 6.36
CA ALA A 13 -19.56 3.63 5.11
C ALA A 13 -20.50 3.54 3.90
N ARG A 14 -20.42 4.54 3.02
CA ARG A 14 -21.10 4.54 1.72
C ARG A 14 -20.14 4.04 0.65
N PHE A 15 -20.52 2.96 -0.01
CA PHE A 15 -19.70 2.32 -1.03
C PHE A 15 -20.01 2.87 -2.42
N HIS A 16 -18.99 2.94 -3.27
CA HIS A 16 -19.18 3.30 -4.67
C HIS A 16 -20.08 2.24 -5.36
N PRO A 17 -21.07 2.64 -6.18
CA PRO A 17 -22.05 1.72 -6.76
C PRO A 17 -21.41 0.62 -7.62
N ASP A 18 -20.30 0.93 -8.30
CA ASP A 18 -19.61 0.00 -9.19
C ASP A 18 -18.46 -0.78 -8.52
N SER A 19 -18.16 -0.51 -7.24
CA SER A 19 -16.99 -1.07 -6.56
C SER A 19 -17.28 -1.35 -5.08
N PRO A 20 -17.52 -2.62 -4.69
CA PRO A 20 -17.90 -2.99 -3.32
C PRO A 20 -16.78 -2.83 -2.29
N THR A 21 -15.57 -2.47 -2.73
CA THR A 21 -14.41 -2.23 -1.87
C THR A 21 -14.05 -0.74 -1.80
N GLU A 22 -14.62 0.10 -2.65
CA GLU A 22 -14.32 1.53 -2.69
C GLU A 22 -15.37 2.29 -1.87
N ILE A 23 -14.89 3.17 -1.00
CA ILE A 23 -15.73 3.94 -0.08
C ILE A 23 -15.72 5.38 -0.56
N GLU A 24 -16.91 5.94 -0.78
CA GLU A 24 -17.08 7.34 -1.17
C GLU A 24 -16.91 8.24 0.05
N ASP A 25 -17.64 7.96 1.13
CA ASP A 25 -17.55 8.68 2.40
C ASP A 25 -18.31 7.96 3.53
N PHE A 26 -18.41 8.65 4.67
CA PHE A 26 -19.12 8.23 5.88
C PHE A 26 -20.30 9.18 6.21
N GLY A 27 -21.00 9.68 5.19
CA GLY A 27 -22.17 10.56 5.35
C GLY A 27 -21.85 12.01 5.73
N ARG A 28 -20.57 12.38 5.81
CA ARG A 28 -20.11 13.74 6.09
C ARG A 28 -18.96 14.12 5.17
N VAL A 29 -19.11 15.25 4.48
CA VAL A 29 -18.02 15.90 3.74
C VAL A 29 -17.22 16.76 4.72
N LEU A 30 -15.90 16.59 4.73
CA LEU A 30 -14.98 17.37 5.55
C LEU A 30 -14.57 18.66 4.81
N ALA A 31 -14.68 19.81 5.47
CA ALA A 31 -14.15 21.06 4.94
C ALA A 31 -12.62 21.12 5.09
N THR A 32 -11.96 22.05 4.41
CA THR A 32 -10.50 22.24 4.53
C THR A 32 -10.05 22.47 5.98
N ALA A 33 -10.86 23.18 6.78
CA ALA A 33 -10.57 23.40 8.20
C ALA A 33 -10.65 22.09 9.02
N ASP A 34 -11.62 21.22 8.73
CA ASP A 34 -11.74 19.91 9.37
C ASP A 34 -10.51 19.04 9.04
N LEU A 35 -10.14 18.96 7.76
CA LEU A 35 -8.99 18.20 7.29
C LEU A 35 -7.66 18.71 7.89
N ALA A 36 -7.53 20.04 8.05
CA ALA A 36 -6.37 20.65 8.67
C ALA A 36 -6.27 20.29 10.16
N GLN A 37 -7.41 20.17 10.86
CA GLN A 37 -7.43 19.78 12.26
C GLN A 37 -7.06 18.30 12.43
N GLY A 38 -7.73 17.41 11.68
CA GLY A 38 -7.49 15.98 11.79
C GLY A 38 -8.51 15.15 11.03
N PHE A 39 -8.07 14.07 10.40
CA PHE A 39 -8.94 13.09 9.77
C PHE A 39 -8.38 11.67 9.85
N VAL A 40 -9.28 10.70 9.69
CA VAL A 40 -8.98 9.31 9.40
C VAL A 40 -9.68 8.95 8.10
N ALA A 41 -8.95 8.32 7.19
CA ALA A 41 -9.44 7.82 5.92
C ALA A 41 -9.20 6.32 5.84
N THR A 42 -10.14 5.58 5.28
CA THR A 42 -9.96 4.17 4.97
C THR A 42 -9.23 4.03 3.66
N VAL A 43 -8.22 3.17 3.61
CA VAL A 43 -7.41 2.95 2.40
C VAL A 43 -7.73 1.56 1.89
N THR A 44 -8.80 1.44 1.10
CA THR A 44 -9.32 0.17 0.59
C THR A 44 -9.03 -0.03 -0.90
N ASP A 45 -8.77 1.06 -1.60
CA ASP A 45 -8.45 1.19 -3.02
C ASP A 45 -7.00 0.84 -3.36
N LEU A 46 -6.12 0.72 -2.36
CA LEU A 46 -4.75 0.25 -2.52
C LEU A 46 -4.63 -1.27 -2.32
N GLY A 47 -3.74 -1.87 -3.11
CA GLY A 47 -3.28 -3.24 -3.00
C GLY A 47 -1.83 -3.31 -2.53
N LEU A 48 -1.40 -4.52 -2.18
CA LEU A 48 -0.07 -4.79 -1.66
C LEU A 48 0.53 -6.04 -2.33
N ILE A 49 1.69 -5.90 -2.94
CA ILE A 49 2.49 -7.03 -3.43
C ILE A 49 3.62 -7.25 -2.42
N ALA A 50 3.74 -8.46 -1.89
CA ALA A 50 4.90 -8.89 -1.12
C ALA A 50 5.86 -9.65 -2.02
N VAL A 51 7.14 -9.29 -1.96
CA VAL A 51 8.23 -9.94 -2.70
C VAL A 51 9.23 -10.47 -1.69
N ALA A 52 9.25 -11.78 -1.50
CA ALA A 52 10.07 -12.44 -0.49
C ALA A 52 11.13 -13.36 -1.12
N GLY A 53 12.25 -13.56 -0.43
CA GLY A 53 13.31 -14.48 -0.81
C GLY A 53 14.69 -13.82 -0.88
N GLU A 54 15.74 -14.64 -0.95
CA GLU A 54 17.14 -14.22 -0.89
C GLU A 54 17.49 -13.14 -1.93
N ASP A 55 16.89 -13.21 -3.12
CA ASP A 55 17.17 -12.30 -4.22
C ASP A 55 16.12 -11.17 -4.36
N ALA A 56 15.17 -11.03 -3.42
CA ALA A 56 14.02 -10.13 -3.58
C ALA A 56 14.42 -8.65 -3.80
N ALA A 57 15.34 -8.13 -2.97
CA ALA A 57 15.80 -6.75 -3.07
C ALA A 57 16.57 -6.50 -4.38
N GLY A 58 17.52 -7.36 -4.73
CA GLY A 58 18.28 -7.24 -5.98
C GLY A 58 17.41 -7.42 -7.23
N PHE A 59 16.45 -8.36 -7.20
CA PHE A 59 15.45 -8.50 -8.25
C PHE A 59 14.69 -7.19 -8.46
N LEU A 60 14.14 -6.61 -7.40
CA LEU A 60 13.36 -5.37 -7.49
C LEU A 60 14.20 -4.15 -7.85
N HIS A 61 15.45 -4.06 -7.37
CA HIS A 61 16.38 -3.00 -7.76
C HIS A 61 16.61 -2.97 -9.28
N ASN A 62 16.57 -4.14 -9.93
CA ASN A 62 16.67 -4.25 -11.39
C ASN A 62 15.35 -3.98 -12.15
N GLN A 63 14.21 -3.89 -11.45
CA GLN A 63 12.90 -3.62 -12.07
C GLN A 63 12.38 -2.20 -11.83
N LEU A 64 12.80 -1.57 -10.73
CA LEU A 64 12.21 -0.33 -10.22
C LEU A 64 13.17 0.85 -10.35
N THR A 65 12.62 2.06 -10.38
CA THR A 65 13.41 3.29 -10.60
C THR A 65 14.19 3.80 -9.38
N ASN A 66 14.03 3.17 -8.21
CA ASN A 66 14.65 3.62 -6.97
C ASN A 66 15.42 2.48 -6.30
N ASP A 67 16.39 2.82 -5.47
CA ASP A 67 17.28 1.87 -4.83
C ASP A 67 16.55 1.04 -3.77
N VAL A 68 16.40 -0.25 -4.06
CA VAL A 68 15.77 -1.24 -3.19
C VAL A 68 16.79 -2.01 -2.33
N GLU A 69 18.05 -2.14 -2.78
CA GLU A 69 19.08 -2.91 -2.06
C GLU A 69 19.48 -2.20 -0.76
N HIS A 70 19.51 -0.87 -0.78
CA HIS A 70 19.80 -0.05 0.39
C HIS A 70 18.53 0.51 1.05
N LEU A 71 17.35 -0.07 0.81
CA LEU A 71 16.14 0.27 1.56
C LEU A 71 16.27 -0.27 2.98
N GLY A 72 16.21 0.61 3.99
CA GLY A 72 16.27 0.24 5.41
C GLY A 72 14.94 -0.32 5.95
N VAL A 73 14.98 -1.04 7.08
CA VAL A 73 13.78 -1.62 7.74
C VAL A 73 12.83 -0.58 8.35
N ASN A 74 13.31 0.66 8.57
CA ASN A 74 12.51 1.78 9.08
C ASN A 74 12.31 2.86 8.01
N GLU A 75 12.45 2.49 6.74
CA GLU A 75 12.34 3.42 5.62
C GLU A 75 11.17 3.04 4.71
N ALA A 76 10.54 4.07 4.17
CA ALA A 76 9.65 3.95 3.04
C ALA A 76 10.17 4.84 1.90
N ARG A 77 10.06 4.35 0.67
CA ARG A 77 10.48 5.07 -0.53
C ARG A 77 9.40 5.01 -1.60
N LEU A 78 9.39 5.98 -2.50
CA LEU A 78 8.59 5.91 -3.72
C LEU A 78 9.43 5.28 -4.84
N ALA A 79 8.81 4.44 -5.66
CA ALA A 79 9.43 3.83 -6.82
C ALA A 79 8.46 3.77 -8.00
N GLY A 80 8.98 3.75 -9.22
CA GLY A 80 8.21 3.51 -10.43
C GLY A 80 8.60 2.20 -11.10
N TYR A 81 7.65 1.57 -11.80
CA TYR A 81 7.94 0.53 -12.81
C TYR A 81 7.74 1.14 -14.20
N CYS A 82 8.75 0.98 -15.06
CA CYS A 82 8.77 1.54 -16.40
C CYS A 82 8.82 0.43 -17.45
N THR A 83 8.33 0.73 -18.66
CA THR A 83 8.63 -0.07 -19.83
C THR A 83 10.12 0.07 -20.22
N PRO A 84 10.68 -0.81 -21.07
CA PRO A 84 12.04 -0.67 -21.57
C PRO A 84 12.34 0.65 -22.31
N LYS A 85 11.29 1.34 -22.80
CA LYS A 85 11.40 2.66 -23.43
C LYS A 85 11.22 3.82 -22.43
N GLY A 86 11.25 3.55 -21.13
CA GLY A 86 11.14 4.55 -20.07
C GLY A 86 9.73 5.06 -19.76
N ARG A 87 8.68 4.51 -20.39
CA ARG A 87 7.30 4.91 -20.05
C ARG A 87 6.89 4.35 -18.69
N LEU A 88 6.54 5.21 -17.74
CA LEU A 88 6.00 4.83 -16.44
C LEU A 88 4.70 4.03 -16.60
N GLN A 89 4.57 2.93 -15.86
CA GLN A 89 3.41 2.03 -15.86
C GLN A 89 2.71 2.01 -14.50
N ALA A 90 3.47 2.14 -13.43
CA ALA A 90 2.95 2.18 -12.07
C ALA A 90 3.92 2.90 -11.14
N THR A 91 3.38 3.42 -10.04
CA THR A 91 4.13 3.92 -8.90
C THR A 91 3.83 3.07 -7.68
N PHE A 92 4.80 2.98 -6.78
CA PHE A 92 4.69 2.26 -5.54
C PHE A 92 5.17 3.11 -4.38
N GLN A 93 4.53 2.96 -3.23
CA GLN A 93 5.19 3.16 -1.94
C GLN A 93 5.76 1.82 -1.51
N MET A 94 7.06 1.77 -1.24
CA MET A 94 7.77 0.55 -0.87
C MET A 94 8.40 0.66 0.51
N TRP A 95 8.35 -0.44 1.25
CA TRP A 95 9.04 -0.63 2.53
C TRP A 95 9.45 -2.10 2.62
N ARG A 96 10.19 -2.47 3.66
CA ARG A 96 10.62 -3.86 3.84
C ARG A 96 10.56 -4.30 5.30
N ASP A 97 10.54 -5.60 5.50
CA ASP A 97 11.07 -6.22 6.71
C ASP A 97 12.36 -7.00 6.38
N LEU A 98 12.67 -8.04 7.17
CA LEU A 98 13.94 -8.76 7.06
C LEU A 98 14.09 -9.44 5.69
N ASP A 99 13.06 -10.16 5.24
CA ASP A 99 13.10 -11.04 4.07
C ASP A 99 12.14 -10.62 2.94
N THR A 100 11.27 -9.64 3.20
CA THR A 100 10.20 -9.26 2.29
C THR A 100 10.24 -7.76 1.99
N VAL A 101 10.19 -7.42 0.70
CA VAL A 101 9.92 -6.06 0.23
C VAL A 101 8.44 -5.98 -0.15
N TYR A 102 7.78 -4.93 0.33
CA TYR A 102 6.37 -4.67 0.08
C TYR A 102 6.23 -3.52 -0.92
N LEU A 103 5.34 -3.68 -1.89
CA LEU A 103 5.02 -2.69 -2.90
C LEU A 103 3.52 -2.36 -2.83
N GLN A 104 3.18 -1.19 -2.31
CA GLN A 104 1.80 -0.70 -2.28
C GLN A 104 1.50 0.11 -3.53
N LEU A 105 0.35 -0.13 -4.14
CA LEU A 105 -0.09 0.48 -5.41
C LEU A 105 -1.62 0.46 -5.52
N PRO A 106 -2.23 1.17 -6.49
CA PRO A 106 -3.67 1.06 -6.72
C PRO A 106 -4.10 -0.39 -7.00
N ARG A 107 -5.08 -0.89 -6.26
CA ARG A 107 -5.60 -2.26 -6.35
C ARG A 107 -6.07 -2.60 -7.76
N ALA A 108 -6.65 -1.62 -8.47
CA ALA A 108 -7.14 -1.77 -9.84
C ALA A 108 -6.07 -2.26 -10.84
N ILE A 109 -4.79 -1.94 -10.61
CA ILE A 109 -3.68 -2.34 -11.48
C ILE A 109 -2.76 -3.41 -10.84
N GLN A 110 -3.05 -3.84 -9.61
CA GLN A 110 -2.20 -4.73 -8.83
C GLN A 110 -1.97 -6.07 -9.54
N ALA A 111 -3.04 -6.78 -9.89
CA ALA A 111 -2.96 -8.14 -10.42
C ALA A 111 -2.21 -8.22 -11.77
N PRO A 112 -2.52 -7.38 -12.79
CA PRO A 112 -1.77 -7.42 -14.05
C PRO A 112 -0.31 -7.02 -13.85
N LEU A 113 0.00 -6.09 -12.93
CA LEU A 113 1.36 -5.66 -12.68
C LEU A 113 2.17 -6.72 -11.91
N GLN A 114 1.58 -7.38 -10.90
CA GLN A 114 2.21 -8.52 -10.22
C GLN A 114 2.52 -9.63 -11.23
N LYS A 115 1.55 -9.98 -12.09
CA LYS A 115 1.77 -10.97 -13.16
C LYS A 115 2.93 -10.57 -14.07
N ARG A 116 3.01 -9.28 -14.44
CA ARG A 116 4.09 -8.74 -15.27
C ARG A 116 5.44 -8.85 -14.57
N LEU A 117 5.56 -8.44 -13.31
CA LEU A 117 6.79 -8.56 -12.52
C LEU A 117 7.24 -10.02 -12.37
N THR A 118 6.30 -10.94 -12.12
CA THR A 118 6.58 -12.38 -12.01
C THR A 118 7.25 -12.96 -13.26
N MET A 119 6.96 -12.44 -14.47
CA MET A 119 7.63 -12.88 -15.70
C MET A 119 9.14 -12.63 -15.70
N PHE A 120 9.62 -11.66 -14.91
CA PHE A 120 11.03 -11.28 -14.85
C PHE A 120 11.80 -11.95 -13.71
N VAL A 121 11.14 -12.70 -12.83
CA VAL A 121 11.80 -13.40 -11.70
C VAL A 121 12.85 -14.38 -12.20
N LEU A 122 12.57 -15.14 -13.26
CA LEU A 122 13.49 -16.13 -13.85
C LEU A 122 14.19 -16.97 -12.76
N ARG A 123 15.53 -16.95 -12.71
CA ARG A 123 16.34 -17.72 -11.76
C ARG A 123 16.49 -17.06 -10.39
N ALA A 124 15.98 -15.85 -10.20
CA ALA A 124 16.03 -15.17 -8.91
C ALA A 124 15.20 -15.95 -7.89
N LYS A 125 15.76 -16.14 -6.69
CA LYS A 125 15.06 -16.64 -5.52
C LYS A 125 14.18 -15.53 -4.94
N ALA A 126 13.16 -15.14 -5.70
CA ALA A 126 12.17 -14.15 -5.33
C ALA A 126 10.77 -14.68 -5.64
N LYS A 127 9.84 -14.52 -4.70
CA LYS A 127 8.45 -14.94 -4.86
C LYS A 127 7.52 -13.75 -4.60
N LEU A 128 6.73 -13.41 -5.61
CA LEU A 128 5.69 -12.41 -5.52
C LEU A 128 4.38 -13.06 -5.08
N ARG A 129 3.70 -12.44 -4.12
CA ARG A 129 2.35 -12.82 -3.70
C ARG A 129 1.50 -11.57 -3.46
N ASP A 130 0.20 -11.71 -3.63
CA ASP A 130 -0.74 -10.70 -3.19
C ASP A 130 -0.81 -10.76 -1.65
N ALA A 131 -0.50 -9.65 -1.00
CA ALA A 131 -0.49 -9.50 0.45
C ALA A 131 -1.67 -8.64 0.94
N THR A 132 -2.55 -8.21 0.03
CA THR A 132 -3.51 -7.15 0.29
C THR A 132 -4.50 -7.49 1.40
N ASP A 133 -4.96 -8.73 1.45
CA ASP A 133 -5.95 -9.20 2.44
C ASP A 133 -5.31 -10.10 3.52
N GLU A 134 -3.98 -10.05 3.67
CA GLU A 134 -3.33 -10.80 4.75
C GLU A 134 -3.68 -10.19 6.12
N PRO A 135 -3.81 -11.00 7.19
CA PRO A 135 -4.23 -10.51 8.51
C PRO A 135 -3.40 -9.33 9.04
N ARG A 136 -2.09 -9.30 8.76
CA ARG A 136 -1.18 -8.21 9.14
C ARG A 136 -1.54 -6.87 8.50
N TYR A 137 -2.17 -6.90 7.32
CA TYR A 137 -2.54 -5.72 6.52
C TYR A 137 -4.06 -5.64 6.29
N GLY A 138 -4.85 -6.38 7.08
CA GLY A 138 -6.30 -6.51 6.89
C GLY A 138 -7.08 -5.20 7.04
N ALA A 139 -6.48 -4.19 7.67
CA ALA A 139 -6.99 -2.83 7.71
C ALA A 139 -5.84 -1.83 7.49
N VAL A 140 -6.02 -0.90 6.56
CA VAL A 140 -5.09 0.21 6.31
C VAL A 140 -5.85 1.53 6.47
N LEU A 141 -5.29 2.42 7.27
CA LEU A 141 -5.84 3.73 7.58
C LEU A 141 -4.85 4.82 7.20
N GLY A 142 -5.35 5.87 6.55
CA GLY A 142 -4.65 7.13 6.36
C GLY A 142 -5.05 8.08 7.48
N LEU A 143 -4.07 8.71 8.13
CA LEU A 143 -4.32 9.74 9.13
C LEU A 143 -3.59 11.02 8.72
N GLY A 144 -4.24 12.15 8.91
CA GLY A 144 -3.66 13.45 8.57
C GLY A 144 -4.25 14.58 9.40
N GLY A 145 -3.72 15.79 9.18
CA GLY A 145 -4.03 16.98 9.98
C GLY A 145 -3.17 17.12 11.23
N ALA A 146 -3.28 18.27 11.90
CA ALA A 146 -2.42 18.65 13.02
C ALA A 146 -2.51 17.69 14.22
N ALA A 147 -3.66 17.06 14.44
CA ALA A 147 -3.87 16.13 15.55
C ALA A 147 -3.35 14.70 15.28
N ALA A 148 -3.02 14.35 14.03
CA ALA A 148 -2.70 12.97 13.66
C ALA A 148 -1.52 12.39 14.45
N ALA A 149 -0.42 13.14 14.58
CA ALA A 149 0.77 12.68 15.29
C ALA A 149 0.50 12.43 16.79
N SER A 150 -0.28 13.28 17.45
CA SER A 150 -0.63 13.07 18.86
C SER A 150 -1.51 11.83 19.08
N VAL A 151 -2.50 11.63 18.20
CA VAL A 151 -3.39 10.46 18.27
C VAL A 151 -2.60 9.18 18.00
N LEU A 152 -1.74 9.18 16.98
CA LEU A 152 -0.92 8.03 16.65
C LEU A 152 0.04 7.66 17.79
N ARG A 153 0.66 8.64 18.45
CA ARG A 153 1.52 8.35 19.62
C ARG A 153 0.75 7.74 20.78
N ALA A 154 -0.49 8.16 21.01
CA ALA A 154 -1.33 7.60 22.07
C ALA A 154 -1.71 6.13 21.78
N CYS A 155 -1.94 5.77 20.51
CA CYS A 155 -2.36 4.43 20.13
C CYS A 155 -1.18 3.47 19.87
N ALA A 156 -0.10 3.94 19.27
CA ALA A 156 1.01 3.10 18.76
C ALA A 156 2.35 3.35 19.47
N GLY A 157 2.43 4.33 20.37
CA GLY A 157 3.65 4.67 21.08
C GLY A 157 4.61 5.54 20.24
N ALA A 158 5.80 5.03 19.95
CA ALA A 158 6.77 5.76 19.14
C ALA A 158 6.42 5.68 17.65
N LEU A 159 6.45 6.83 16.97
CA LEU A 159 6.33 6.89 15.51
C LEU A 159 7.73 6.83 14.89
N PRO A 160 7.88 6.19 13.71
CA PRO A 160 9.13 6.18 12.96
C PRO A 160 9.57 7.58 12.54
#